data_AF-A0A2R6LZV9-F1
#
_entry.id   AF-A0A2R6LZV9-F1
#
_cell.length_a   1.000
_cell.length_b   1.000
_cell.length_c   1.000
_cell.angle_alpha   90.00
_cell.angle_beta   90.00
_cell.angle_gamma   90.00
#
_symmetry.space_group_name_H-M   'P 1'
#
loop_
_entity.id
_entity.type
_entity.pdbx_description
1 polymer ?
#
loop_
_entity_poly.entity_id
_entity_poly.type
_entity_poly.pdbx_seq_one_letter_code
_entity_poly.pdbx_strand_id
1 'polypeptide(L)'
;MGVRPPANDADDEPDVIEFGIAALDARLEDRDVSFPVSTADLTAAHGDLRVAVDPAGHEVALREALAECDTSSFDSQQELLNALHPVFERQRERRSRGVLGKLRALVPF
;
A
#
# COMPACT_ATOMS: atom_id res chain seq x y z
N MET A 1 1.17 -2.79 -54.83
CA MET A 1 0.27 -2.21 -53.81
C MET A 1 0.44 -3.03 -52.53
N GLY A 2 1.33 -2.59 -51.64
CA GLY A 2 1.53 -3.23 -50.34
C GLY A 2 0.82 -2.42 -49.28
N VAL A 3 -0.20 -3.00 -48.64
CA VAL A 3 -0.92 -2.38 -47.53
C VAL A 3 -0.05 -2.53 -46.28
N ARG A 4 0.25 -1.40 -45.63
CA ARG A 4 0.90 -1.35 -44.31
C ARG A 4 -0.19 -1.65 -43.26
N PRO A 5 0.00 -2.63 -42.36
CA PRO A 5 -0.92 -2.82 -41.23
C PRO A 5 -0.81 -1.59 -40.31
N PRO A 6 -1.92 -1.15 -39.68
CA PRO A 6 -1.86 -0.12 -38.66
C PRO A 6 -1.01 -0.61 -37.47
N ALA A 7 -0.11 0.25 -36.98
CA ALA A 7 0.55 0.04 -35.70
C ALA A 7 -0.52 0.15 -34.62
N ASN A 8 -0.82 -0.96 -33.97
CA ASN A 8 -1.65 -0.97 -32.78
C ASN A 8 -0.71 -0.68 -31.61
N ASP A 9 -0.28 0.58 -31.50
CA ASP A 9 0.35 1.12 -30.27
C ASP A 9 -0.78 1.31 -29.26
N ALA A 10 -1.32 0.19 -28.78
CA ALA A 10 -2.07 0.14 -27.55
C ALA A 10 -1.09 -0.39 -26.50
N ASP A 11 -0.13 0.45 -26.12
CA ASP A 11 0.52 0.37 -24.82
C ASP A 11 -0.52 0.75 -23.76
N ASP A 12 -1.59 -0.05 -23.65
CA ASP A 12 -2.36 -0.16 -22.41
C ASP A 12 -1.47 -1.00 -21.48
N GLU A 13 -0.41 -0.36 -20.95
CA GLU A 13 0.19 -0.85 -19.72
C GLU A 13 -0.97 -1.01 -18.74
N PRO A 14 -1.22 -2.22 -18.22
CA PRO A 14 -2.37 -2.43 -17.36
C PRO A 14 -2.28 -1.43 -16.23
N ASP A 15 -3.38 -0.75 -15.91
CA ASP A 15 -3.48 0.09 -14.70
C ASP A 15 -3.11 -0.81 -13.51
N VAL A 16 -1.84 -0.78 -13.10
CA VAL A 16 -1.34 -1.56 -11.98
C VAL A 16 -1.92 -0.88 -10.75
N ILE A 17 -2.98 -1.47 -10.21
CA ILE A 17 -3.55 -1.01 -8.95
C ILE A 17 -2.53 -1.33 -7.86
N GLU A 18 -1.78 -0.32 -7.43
CA GLU A 18 -0.81 -0.44 -6.35
C GLU A 18 -1.51 -0.49 -4.98
N PHE A 19 -1.05 -1.39 -4.11
CA PHE A 19 -1.53 -1.52 -2.74
C PHE A 19 -0.41 -1.98 -1.80
N GLY A 20 -0.62 -1.79 -0.49
CA GLY A 20 0.31 -2.14 0.57
C GLY A 20 1.61 -1.36 0.42
N ILE A 21 2.74 -2.09 0.42
CA ILE A 21 4.06 -1.47 0.34
C ILE A 21 4.33 -0.81 -1.01
N ALA A 22 3.76 -1.29 -2.11
CA ALA A 22 3.93 -0.64 -3.42
C ALA A 22 3.25 0.74 -3.45
N ALA A 23 2.02 0.82 -2.91
CA ALA A 23 1.33 2.10 -2.77
C ALA A 23 2.03 3.04 -1.77
N LEU A 24 2.69 2.51 -0.74
CA LEU A 24 3.50 3.33 0.15
C LEU A 24 4.77 3.83 -0.56
N ASP A 25 5.44 2.98 -1.34
CA ASP A 25 6.66 3.28 -2.07
C ASP A 25 6.45 4.48 -3.02
N ALA A 26 5.46 4.40 -3.90
CA ALA A 26 5.10 5.48 -4.81
C ALA A 26 4.80 6.81 -4.07
N ARG A 27 4.15 6.73 -2.90
CA ARG A 27 3.84 7.92 -2.09
C ARG A 27 5.04 8.50 -1.35
N LEU A 28 6.08 7.70 -1.08
CA LEU A 28 7.32 8.16 -0.48
C LEU A 28 8.24 8.80 -1.52
N GLU A 29 8.25 8.28 -2.75
CA GLU A 29 8.97 8.86 -3.88
C GLU A 29 8.52 10.31 -4.15
N ASP A 30 7.22 10.59 -4.09
CA ASP A 30 6.66 11.94 -4.24
C ASP A 30 7.06 12.93 -3.12
N ARG A 31 7.67 12.45 -2.03
CA ARG A 31 7.82 13.21 -0.77
C ARG A 31 9.26 13.46 -0.36
N ASP A 32 10.25 13.02 -1.15
CA ASP A 32 11.68 13.22 -0.88
C ASP A 32 12.08 12.84 0.56
N VAL A 33 11.59 11.69 1.05
CA VAL A 33 11.91 11.21 2.40
C VAL A 33 13.40 10.87 2.50
N SER A 34 14.10 11.58 3.38
CA SER A 34 15.52 11.37 3.63
C SER A 34 15.75 10.35 4.75
N PHE A 35 16.74 9.47 4.56
CA PHE A 35 17.15 8.46 5.54
C PHE A 35 18.57 8.74 6.06
N PRO A 36 18.90 8.36 7.32
CA PRO A 36 18.06 7.64 8.28
C PRO A 36 16.93 8.51 8.86
N VAL A 37 15.80 7.88 9.20
CA VAL A 37 14.62 8.57 9.75
C VAL A 37 14.00 7.79 10.91
N SER A 38 13.47 8.48 11.91
CA SER A 38 12.76 7.84 13.02
C SER A 38 11.27 7.65 12.74
N THR A 39 10.66 6.67 13.40
CA THR A 39 9.21 6.44 13.38
C THR A 39 8.44 7.66 13.89
N ALA A 40 8.99 8.39 14.87
CA ALA A 40 8.41 9.61 15.40
C ALA A 40 8.43 10.75 14.37
N ASP A 41 9.55 10.94 13.68
CA ASP A 41 9.69 11.96 12.63
C ASP A 41 8.79 11.67 11.43
N LEU A 42 8.74 10.40 10.98
CA LEU A 42 7.81 9.98 9.94
C LEU A 42 6.35 10.19 10.34
N THR A 43 5.99 9.90 11.59
CA THR A 43 4.63 10.12 12.09
C THR A 43 4.28 11.60 12.17
N ALA A 44 5.24 12.44 12.55
CA ALA A 44 5.07 13.89 12.63
C ALA A 44 4.94 14.53 11.24
N ALA A 45 5.78 14.14 10.29
CA ALA A 45 5.83 14.72 8.95
C ALA A 45 4.79 14.12 7.98
N HIS A 46 4.51 12.82 8.10
CA HIS A 46 3.76 12.05 7.11
C HIS A 46 2.68 11.15 7.72
N GLY A 47 2.36 11.29 9.01
CA GLY A 47 1.41 10.41 9.69
C GLY A 47 0.00 10.39 9.09
N ASP A 48 -0.44 11.48 8.45
CA ASP A 48 -1.75 11.59 7.77
C ASP A 48 -1.79 10.98 6.36
N LEU A 49 -0.65 10.50 5.86
CA LEU A 49 -0.60 9.80 4.58
C LEU A 49 -1.49 8.57 4.63
N ARG A 50 -2.43 8.46 3.68
CA ARG A 50 -3.29 7.28 3.53
C ARG A 50 -2.72 6.38 2.45
N VAL A 51 -2.57 5.10 2.80
CA VAL A 51 -2.02 4.06 1.92
C VAL A 51 -3.11 3.02 1.68
N ALA A 52 -3.40 2.72 0.42
CA ALA A 52 -4.31 1.65 0.05
C ALA A 52 -3.72 0.29 0.45
N VAL A 53 -4.48 -0.56 1.15
CA VAL A 53 -4.01 -1.86 1.63
C VAL A 53 -4.62 -3.04 0.88
N ASP A 54 -5.66 -2.82 0.09
CA ASP A 54 -6.28 -3.83 -0.74
C ASP A 54 -7.00 -3.24 -1.97
N PRO A 55 -7.37 -4.09 -2.96
CA PRO A 55 -8.09 -3.65 -4.17
C PRO A 55 -9.52 -3.17 -3.91
N ALA A 56 -10.07 -3.37 -2.70
CA ALA A 56 -11.40 -2.87 -2.36
C ALA A 56 -11.39 -1.38 -1.99
N GLY A 57 -10.22 -0.74 -2.01
CA GLY A 57 -10.04 0.68 -1.71
C GLY A 57 -9.96 0.98 -0.22
N HIS A 58 -9.69 -0.02 0.63
CA HIS A 58 -9.45 0.25 2.03
C HIS A 58 -8.09 0.92 2.20
N GLU A 59 -8.05 1.95 3.03
CA GLU A 59 -6.82 2.68 3.33
C GLU A 59 -6.48 2.63 4.82
N VAL A 60 -5.20 2.77 5.12
CA VAL A 60 -4.64 2.88 6.46
C VAL A 60 -3.76 4.13 6.53
N ALA A 61 -3.85 4.87 7.63
CA ALA A 61 -2.97 6.01 7.84
C ALA A 61 -1.55 5.54 8.21
N LEU A 62 -0.52 6.19 7.69
CA LEU A 62 0.87 5.82 7.97
C LEU A 62 1.16 5.83 9.47
N ARG A 63 0.60 6.77 10.23
CA ARG A 63 0.69 6.78 11.71
C ARG A 63 0.19 5.50 12.37
N GLU A 64 -0.86 4.88 11.83
CA GLU A 64 -1.43 3.63 12.37
C GLU A 64 -0.53 2.45 12.04
N ALA A 65 -0.01 2.41 10.80
CA ALA A 65 0.92 1.37 10.38
C ALA A 65 2.23 1.43 11.18
N LEU A 66 2.77 2.64 11.40
CA LEU A 66 3.96 2.89 12.20
C LEU A 66 3.75 2.56 13.69
N ALA A 67 2.55 2.78 14.23
CA ALA A 67 2.24 2.42 15.61
C ALA A 67 2.15 0.89 15.85
N GLU A 68 1.84 0.11 14.81
CA GLU A 68 1.89 -1.36 14.85
C GLU A 68 3.26 -1.93 14.46
N CYS A 69 4.23 -1.08 14.12
CA CYS A 69 5.59 -1.47 13.79
C CYS A 69 6.46 -1.50 15.05
N ASP A 70 7.23 -2.57 15.24
CA ASP A 70 8.14 -2.70 16.38
C ASP A 70 9.44 -1.89 16.21
N THR A 71 9.70 -1.38 15.00
CA THR A 71 10.90 -0.62 14.65
C THR A 71 10.72 0.88 14.93
N SER A 72 11.74 1.49 15.54
CA SER A 72 11.72 2.92 15.93
C SER A 72 12.52 3.84 15.00
N SER A 73 13.37 3.29 14.13
CA SER A 73 14.17 4.02 13.14
C SER A 73 14.48 3.15 11.94
N PHE A 74 14.67 3.77 10.78
CA PHE A 74 14.96 3.10 9.52
C PHE A 74 16.19 3.74 8.88
N ASP A 75 17.16 2.94 8.46
CA ASP A 75 18.37 3.38 7.78
C ASP A 75 18.14 3.55 6.27
N SER A 76 17.07 2.96 5.72
CA SER A 76 16.71 3.06 4.31
C SER A 76 15.21 2.93 4.06
N GLN A 77 14.76 3.41 2.90
CA GLN A 77 13.38 3.22 2.41
C GLN A 77 13.00 1.75 2.34
N GLN A 78 13.89 0.90 1.83
CA GLN A 78 13.64 -0.52 1.72
C GLN A 78 13.44 -1.19 3.09
N GLU A 79 14.18 -0.74 4.11
CA GLU A 79 13.98 -1.22 5.48
C GLU A 79 12.61 -0.82 6.04
N LEU A 80 12.19 0.43 5.83
CA LEU A 80 10.85 0.91 6.19
C LEU A 80 9.75 0.08 5.52
N LEU A 81 9.84 -0.13 4.20
CA LEU A 81 8.86 -0.92 3.45
C LEU A 81 8.80 -2.36 3.95
N ASN A 82 9.95 -3.00 4.16
CA ASN A 82 10.02 -4.36 4.68
C ASN A 82 9.41 -4.48 6.09
N ALA A 83 9.64 -3.48 6.96
CA ALA A 83 9.08 -3.46 8.31
C ALA A 83 7.56 -3.25 8.31
N LEU A 84 7.03 -2.48 7.36
CA LEU A 84 5.58 -2.20 7.24
C LEU A 84 4.82 -3.25 6.42
N HIS A 85 5.51 -4.04 5.60
CA HIS A 85 4.90 -5.13 4.82
C HIS A 85 4.04 -6.09 5.69
N PRO A 86 4.57 -6.67 6.78
CA PRO A 86 3.76 -7.55 7.63
C PRO A 86 2.63 -6.80 8.35
N VAL A 87 2.76 -5.49 8.60
CA VAL A 87 1.69 -4.67 9.20
C VAL A 87 0.52 -4.55 8.22
N PHE A 88 0.82 -4.21 6.95
CA PHE A 88 -0.20 -4.11 5.91
C PHE A 88 -0.88 -5.44 5.61
N GLU A 89 -0.14 -6.56 5.60
CA GLU A 89 -0.75 -7.88 5.43
C GLU A 89 -1.71 -8.23 6.57
N ARG A 90 -1.34 -7.93 7.83
CA ARG A 90 -2.25 -8.11 8.98
C ARG A 90 -3.51 -7.25 8.87
N GLN A 91 -3.36 -5.99 8.45
CA GLN A 91 -4.49 -5.08 8.21
C GLN A 91 -5.42 -5.63 7.12
N ARG A 92 -4.86 -6.20 6.05
CA ARG A 92 -5.59 -6.85 4.95
C ARG A 92 -6.34 -8.10 5.41
N GLU A 93 -5.70 -8.98 6.18
CA GLU A 93 -6.33 -10.18 6.72
C GLU A 93 -7.50 -9.85 7.66
N ARG A 94 -7.30 -8.89 8.59
CA ARG A 94 -8.34 -8.45 9.54
C ARG A 94 -9.58 -7.96 8.81
N ARG A 95 -9.41 -7.19 7.73
CA ARG A 95 -10.53 -6.67 6.92
C ARG A 95 -11.17 -7.75 6.06
N SER A 96 -10.38 -8.61 5.43
CA SER A 96 -10.88 -9.75 4.64
C SER A 96 -11.78 -10.69 5.48
N ARG A 97 -11.35 -11.04 6.70
CA ARG A 97 -12.16 -11.86 7.62
C ARG A 97 -13.50 -11.19 7.98
N GLY A 98 -13.54 -9.87 8.08
CA GLY A 98 -14.76 -9.10 8.33
C GLY A 98 -15.79 -9.18 7.19
N VAL A 99 -15.34 -9.23 5.94
CA VAL A 99 -16.23 -9.32 4.75
C VAL A 99 -16.79 -10.74 4.60
N LEU A 100 -15.95 -11.77 4.74
CA LEU A 100 -16.37 -13.18 4.72
C LEU A 100 -17.39 -13.49 5.82
N GLY A 101 -17.22 -12.91 7.02
CA GLY A 101 -18.18 -13.05 8.12
C GLY A 101 -19.57 -12.46 7.82
N LYS A 102 -19.61 -11.30 7.15
CA LYS A 102 -20.88 -10.64 6.77
C LYS A 102 -21.63 -11.40 5.66
N LEU A 103 -20.92 -11.93 4.66
CA LEU A 103 -21.54 -12.69 3.57
C LEU A 103 -22.14 -14.02 4.06
N ARG A 104 -21.49 -14.69 5.03
CA ARG A 104 -22.00 -15.91 5.63
C ARG A 104 -23.27 -15.69 6.49
N ALA A 105 -23.45 -14.50 7.06
CA ALA A 105 -24.66 -14.16 7.81
C ALA A 105 -25.91 -13.96 6.92
N LEU A 106 -25.74 -13.86 5.60
CA LEU A 106 -26.83 -13.69 4.63
C LEU A 106 -27.26 -15.00 3.94
N VAL A 107 -26.59 -16.12 4.22
CA VAL A 107 -26.99 -17.43 3.70
C VAL A 107 -27.74 -18.19 4.80
N PRO A 108 -29.05 -18.47 4.64
CA PRO A 108 -29.76 -19.35 5.57
C PRO A 108 -29.19 -20.77 5.44
N PHE A 109 -29.02 -21.43 6.59
CA PHE A 109 -28.52 -22.80 6.74
C PHE A 109 -29.42 -23.83 6.07
#